data_AF-A0A3A9BSX5-F1
#
_entry.id   AF-A0A3A9BSX5-F1
#
_cell.length_a   1.000
_cell.length_b   1.000
_cell.length_c   1.000
_cell.angle_alpha   90.00
_cell.angle_beta   90.00
_cell.angle_gamma   90.00
#
_symmetry.space_group_name_H-M   'P 1'
#
loop_
_entity.id
_entity.type
_entity.pdbx_description
1 polymer ?
#
loop_
_entity_poly.entity_id
_entity_poly.type
_entity_poly.pdbx_seq_one_letter_code
_entity_poly.pdbx_strand_id
1 'polypeptide(L)' 'MFTAKAMIHSLKAQDEAVILHEKGSNDVIAEYKGKRCTAIYNPFVGLFYVDDVYGILLDQHRCPVCGEYVA' A
#
# COMPACT_ATOMS: atom_id res chain seq x y z
N MET A 1 -2.07 -7.58 -8.50
CA MET A 1 -3.00 -6.46 -8.25
C MET A 1 -4.35 -7.00 -7.83
N PHE A 2 -4.86 -6.60 -6.67
CA PHE A 2 -6.21 -6.90 -6.20
C PHE A 2 -6.70 -5.79 -5.28
N THR A 3 -8.02 -5.59 -5.21
CA THR A 3 -8.62 -4.63 -4.27
C THR A 3 -8.85 -5.28 -2.92
N ALA A 4 -8.50 -4.58 -1.84
CA ALA A 4 -8.72 -5.03 -0.47
C ALA A 4 -9.20 -3.88 0.41
N LYS A 5 -9.93 -4.22 1.48
CA LYS A 5 -10.15 -3.28 2.58
C LYS A 5 -8.84 -3.09 3.33
N ALA A 6 -8.46 -1.83 3.53
CA ALA A 6 -7.26 -1.44 4.24
C ALA A 6 -7.54 -0.30 5.20
N MET A 7 -6.81 -0.24 6.31
CA MET A 7 -6.77 0.95 7.16
C MET A 7 -6.03 2.05 6.42
N ILE A 8 -6.70 3.19 6.22
CA ILE A 8 -6.12 4.37 5.58
C ILE A 8 -5.68 5.34 6.67
N HIS A 9 -4.42 5.80 6.60
CA HIS A 9 -3.83 6.67 7.62
C HIS A 9 -4.60 8.00 7.75
N SER A 10 -4.88 8.67 6.64
CA SER A 10 -5.56 9.97 6.64
C SER A 10 -6.99 9.89 7.18
N LEU A 11 -7.72 8.81 6.88
CA LEU A 11 -9.10 8.62 7.34
C LEU A 11 -9.19 8.04 8.76
N LYS A 12 -8.13 7.41 9.26
CA LYS A 12 -8.13 6.62 10.50
C LYS A 12 -9.26 5.57 10.52
N ALA A 13 -9.62 5.07 9.36
CA ALA A 13 -10.73 4.16 9.13
C ALA A 13 -10.39 3.20 7.98
N GLN A 14 -11.23 2.17 7.80
CA GLN A 14 -11.09 1.25 6.69
C GLN A 14 -11.73 1.84 5.43
N ASP A 15 -11.02 1.74 4.31
CA ASP A 15 -11.53 2.06 2.98
C ASP A 15 -10.97 1.05 1.97
N GLU A 16 -11.44 1.12 0.74
CA GLU A 16 -10.91 0.30 -0.35
C GLU A 16 -9.60 0.89 -0.89
N ALA A 17 -8.59 0.03 -0.98
CA ALA A 17 -7.32 0.33 -1.62
C ALA A 17 -6.94 -0.80 -2.57
N VAL A 18 -6.16 -0.49 -3.59
CA VAL A 18 -5.70 -1.48 -4.55
C VAL A 18 -4.28 -1.89 -4.23
N ILE A 19 -4.06 -3.13 -3.83
CA ILE A 19 -2.73 -3.67 -3.58
C ILE A 19 -2.09 -4.00 -4.93
N LEU A 20 -1.08 -3.23 -5.32
CA LEU A 20 -0.37 -3.39 -6.59
C LEU A 20 0.75 -4.41 -6.48
N HIS A 21 1.51 -4.32 -5.37
CA HIS A 21 2.67 -5.15 -5.09
C HIS A 21 2.62 -5.60 -3.64
N GLU A 22 2.87 -6.88 -3.41
CA GLU A 22 3.05 -7.44 -2.07
C GLU A 22 4.24 -8.38 -2.13
N LYS A 23 5.31 -7.99 -1.46
CA LYS A 23 6.51 -8.80 -1.27
C LYS A 23 6.78 -8.84 0.22
N GLY A 24 7.26 -9.98 0.71
CA GLY A 24 7.43 -10.23 2.14
C GLY A 24 8.25 -9.13 2.85
N SER A 25 8.24 -9.14 4.18
CA SER A 25 8.86 -8.10 5.03
C SER A 25 8.16 -6.73 4.98
N ASN A 26 6.84 -6.71 4.82
CA ASN A 26 6.03 -5.49 4.74
C ASN A 26 6.38 -4.58 3.56
N ASP A 27 6.89 -5.16 2.46
CA ASP A 27 7.09 -4.45 1.20
C ASP A 27 5.79 -4.50 0.38
N VAL A 28 4.83 -3.65 0.76
CA VAL A 28 3.54 -3.57 0.09
C VAL A 28 3.38 -2.20 -0.55
N ILE A 29 2.95 -2.18 -1.80
CA ILE A 29 2.58 -0.95 -2.51
C ILE A 29 1.09 -1.00 -2.79
N ALA A 30 0.39 0.03 -2.33
CA ALA A 30 -1.03 0.20 -2.53
C ALA A 30 -1.31 1.48 -3.30
N GLU A 31 -2.35 1.47 -4.11
CA GLU A 31 -2.91 2.67 -4.72
C GLU A 31 -4.19 3.07 -3.98
N TYR A 32 -4.23 4.33 -3.55
CA TYR A 32 -5.39 4.93 -2.92
C TYR A 32 -5.66 6.29 -3.53
N LYS A 33 -6.87 6.50 -4.06
CA LYS A 33 -7.29 7.75 -4.73
C LYS A 33 -6.29 8.24 -5.80
N GLY A 34 -5.72 7.32 -6.58
CA GLY A 34 -4.76 7.61 -7.65
C GLY A 34 -3.34 7.96 -7.18
N LYS A 35 -3.04 7.79 -5.89
CA LYS A 35 -1.69 7.91 -5.34
C LYS A 35 -1.17 6.53 -4.96
N ARG A 36 0.03 6.20 -5.42
CA ARG A 36 0.74 5.00 -4.94
C ARG A 36 1.49 5.32 -3.67
N CYS A 37 1.30 4.46 -2.68
CA CYS A 37 1.78 4.63 -1.33
C CYS A 37 2.34 3.30 -0.82
N THR A 38 3.26 3.36 0.14
CA THR A 38 3.66 2.20 0.91
C THR A 38 2.53 1.74 1.82
N ALA A 39 2.45 0.44 2.01
CA ALA A 39 1.55 -0.20 2.94
C ALA A 39 2.29 -1.31 3.69
N ILE A 40 1.71 -1.76 4.79
CA ILE A 40 2.18 -2.93 5.53
C ILE A 40 1.03 -3.91 5.73
N TYR A 41 1.31 -5.21 5.77
CA TYR A 41 0.31 -6.23 6.07
C TYR A 41 0.44 -6.65 7.53
N ASN A 42 -0.65 -6.55 8.29
CA ASN A 42 -0.69 -7.05 9.66
C ASN A 42 -1.28 -8.47 9.67
N PRO A 43 -0.48 -9.54 9.87
CA PRO A 43 -0.97 -10.91 9.83
C PRO A 43 -1.83 -11.29 11.05
N PHE A 44 -1.76 -10.55 12.16
CA PHE A 44 -2.56 -10.84 13.35
C PHE A 44 -4.03 -10.44 13.17
N VAL A 45 -4.27 -9.36 12.41
CA VAL A 45 -5.61 -8.83 12.13
C VAL A 45 -6.06 -9.19 10.71
N GLY A 46 -5.13 -9.62 9.85
CA GLY A 46 -5.38 -9.95 8.46
C GLY A 46 -5.70 -8.71 7.60
N LEU A 47 -5.08 -7.57 7.90
CA LEU A 47 -5.46 -6.27 7.34
C LEU A 47 -4.25 -5.47 6.85
N PHE A 48 -4.41 -4.79 5.72
CA PHE A 48 -3.41 -3.85 5.20
C PHE A 48 -3.55 -2.48 5.87
N TYR A 49 -2.42 -1.81 6.10
CA TYR A 49 -2.34 -0.45 6.61
C TYR A 49 -1.63 0.40 5.56
N VAL A 50 -2.36 1.29 4.91
CA VAL A 50 -1.87 2.16 3.83
C VAL A 50 -1.47 3.51 4.43
N ASP A 51 -0.22 3.90 4.21
CA ASP A 51 0.29 5.21 4.62
C ASP A 51 0.15 6.22 3.46
N ASP A 52 -1.04 6.79 3.33
CA ASP A 52 -1.36 7.77 2.30
C ASP A 52 -0.95 9.22 2.65
N VAL A 53 -0.22 9.40 3.75
CA VAL A 53 0.25 10.71 4.23
C VAL A 53 1.77 10.84 4.05
N TYR A 54 2.53 9.90 4.61
CA TYR A 54 3.99 9.92 4.57
C TYR A 54 4.58 8.88 3.63
N GLY A 55 3.81 7.82 3.35
CA GLY A 55 4.22 6.71 2.49
C GLY A 55 4.03 6.95 1.00
N ILE A 56 3.65 8.15 0.56
CA ILE A 56 3.41 8.45 -0.85
C ILE A 56 4.72 8.28 -1.64
N LEU A 57 4.68 7.49 -2.71
CA LEU A 57 5.83 7.24 -3.56
C LEU A 57 6.09 8.41 -4.50
N LEU A 58 7.36 8.80 -4.60
CA LEU A 58 7.82 9.77 -5.61
C LEU A 58 7.80 9.15 -7.00
N ASP A 59 8.33 7.93 -7.13
CA ASP A 59 8.26 7.14 -8.37
C ASP A 59 7.01 6.26 -8.31
N GLN A 60 6.07 6.55 -9.19
CA GLN A 60 4.82 5.79 -9.27
C GLN A 60 5.06 4.41 -9.90
N HIS A 61 6.16 4.17 -10.59
CA HIS A 61 6.37 2.96 -11.38
C HIS A 61 7.24 1.91 -10.72
N ARG A 62 7.86 2.20 -9.57
CA ARG A 62 8.82 1.29 -8.93
C ARG A 62 8.59 1.18 -7.43
N CYS A 63 8.81 -0.01 -6.91
CA CYS A 63 8.88 -0.23 -5.48
C CYS A 63 10.17 0.39 -4.92
N PRO A 64 10.11 1.23 -3.87
CA PRO A 64 11.30 1.84 -3.29
C PRO A 64 12.19 0.85 -2.52
N VAL A 65 11.67 -0.32 -2.14
CA VAL A 65 12.38 -1.32 -1.34
C VAL A 65 13.12 -2.31 -2.24
N CYS A 66 12.41 -2.98 -3.16
CA CYS A 66 13.00 -4.00 -4.03
C CYS A 66 13.32 -3.53 -5.45
N GLY A 67 12.89 -2.32 -5.85
CA GLY A 67 13.17 -1.75 -7.17
C GLY A 67 12.36 -2.35 -8.33
N GLU A 68 11.46 -3.29 -8.05
CA GLU A 68 10.62 -3.91 -9.07
C GLU A 68 9.61 -2.93 -9.65
N TYR A 69 9.27 -3.12 -10.91
CA TYR A 69 8.24 -2.32 -11.58
C TYR A 69 6.86 -2.65 -11.01
N VAL A 70 6.14 -1.63 -10.59
CA VAL A 70 4.79 -1.71 -10.05
C VAL A 70 3.84 -1.25 -11.14
N ALA A 71 3.09 -2.19 -11.73
CA ALA A 71 2.13 -1.93 -12.79
C ALA A 71 0.87 -1.24 -12.25
#